data_AF-A0AAU4AYD9-F1
#
_entry.id   AF-A0AAU4AYD9-F1
#
_cell.length_a   1.000
_cell.length_b   1.000
_cell.length_c   1.000
_cell.angle_alpha   90.00
_cell.angle_beta   90.00
_cell.angle_gamma   90.00
#
_symmetry.space_group_name_H-M   'P 1'
#
loop_
_entity.id
_entity.type
_entity.pdbx_description
1 polymer ?
#
loop_
_entity_poly.entity_id
_entity_poly.type
_entity_poly.pdbx_seq_one_letter_code
_entity_poly.pdbx_strand_id
1 'polypeptide(L)'
;MISEPELTGGPDEGGAEVISDADRPPRWGGTRVRRPWVWGAGGVLVASALWAGGLRVWAVQHDGRPDLHGYVLGDSPCAGSTLSPLTSALHATDTASVSPAAARLGSAIDQIRCTLSAAAPDGGGGMARFEIFVTIDLHKRTDPRAEFEDQAQVDGSDLTPVKSARAVTGLGDEAVAQMLSRQSEELKVLHGGAVFTLTLTGYSNDYVSEDTLGALHGGPRHAASDVGRFEPALVDAMRNVMEAQQKHRR
;
A
#
# COMPACT_ATOMS: atom_id res chain seq x y z
N MET A 1 -17.82 37.95 49.10
CA MET A 1 -18.25 37.99 50.51
C MET A 1 -18.52 36.57 50.97
N ILE A 2 -17.50 35.92 51.52
CA ILE A 2 -17.69 34.88 52.54
C ILE A 2 -16.72 35.29 53.64
N SER A 3 -17.30 35.51 54.81
CA SER A 3 -16.63 35.99 56.01
C SER A 3 -15.88 34.86 56.70
N GLU A 4 -14.62 35.09 57.04
CA GLU A 4 -13.98 34.61 58.28
C GLU A 4 -14.49 35.50 59.45
N PRO A 5 -14.35 35.19 60.77
CA PRO A 5 -13.32 34.36 61.45
C PRO A 5 -13.92 33.47 62.60
N GLU A 6 -13.21 32.64 63.39
CA GLU A 6 -12.04 32.86 64.26
C GLU A 6 -11.35 31.55 64.70
N LEU A 7 -10.05 31.70 64.99
CA LEU A 7 -9.09 30.72 65.51
C LEU A 7 -9.16 30.56 67.05
N THR A 8 -9.00 29.33 67.53
CA THR A 8 -8.34 28.98 68.82
C THR A 8 -7.64 27.63 68.56
N GLY A 9 -6.30 27.52 68.53
CA GLY A 9 -5.37 27.57 69.65
C GLY A 9 -4.97 26.14 70.05
N GLY A 10 -3.80 25.63 69.62
CA GLY A 10 -3.23 24.31 69.99
C GLY A 10 -2.74 24.23 71.45
N PRO A 11 -1.92 23.23 71.89
CA PRO A 11 -1.16 22.22 71.15
C PRO A 11 -1.16 20.78 71.76
N ASP A 12 -0.33 19.91 71.16
CA ASP A 12 0.37 18.72 71.70
C ASP A 12 -0.01 17.28 71.26
N GLU A 13 1.06 16.62 70.78
CA GLU A 13 1.24 15.21 70.45
C GLU A 13 1.23 14.30 71.69
N GLY A 14 0.75 13.06 71.55
CA GLY A 14 1.23 11.94 72.36
C GLY A 14 0.20 11.00 73.01
N GLY A 15 0.39 9.69 72.76
CA GLY A 15 -0.12 8.55 73.56
C GLY A 15 -1.40 7.90 73.01
N ALA A 16 -1.40 6.69 72.44
CA ALA A 16 -1.20 5.37 73.07
C ALA A 16 -2.13 5.20 74.31
N GLU A 17 -2.90 4.12 74.48
CA GLU A 17 -2.39 2.79 74.80
C GLU A 17 -3.55 1.80 75.02
N VAL A 18 -3.41 0.53 74.60
CA VAL A 18 -3.62 -0.71 75.41
C VAL A 18 -2.77 -1.81 74.72
N ILE A 19 -1.57 -2.18 75.19
CA ILE A 19 -1.20 -3.22 76.20
C ILE A 19 -1.77 -4.61 75.83
N SER A 20 -1.07 -5.75 75.75
CA SER A 20 0.34 -6.13 75.88
C SER A 20 0.52 -7.57 75.36
N ASP A 21 1.67 -7.81 74.74
CA ASP A 21 2.63 -8.90 75.01
C ASP A 21 2.16 -10.38 75.06
N ALA A 22 2.68 -11.15 74.09
CA ALA A 22 3.18 -12.49 74.34
C ALA A 22 4.29 -12.78 73.32
N ASP A 23 5.50 -12.39 73.70
CA ASP A 23 6.77 -12.99 73.31
C ASP A 23 6.62 -14.48 72.89
N ARG A 24 6.59 -14.73 71.58
CA ARG A 24 7.04 -16.00 71.02
C ARG A 24 7.80 -15.69 69.75
N PRO A 25 9.14 -15.72 69.76
CA PRO A 25 9.86 -15.66 68.50
C PRO A 25 9.41 -16.87 67.67
N PRO A 26 9.15 -16.71 66.35
CA PRO A 26 9.02 -17.87 65.50
C PRO A 26 10.34 -18.63 65.62
N ARG A 27 10.29 -19.81 66.25
CA ARG A 27 11.35 -20.80 66.17
C ARG A 27 11.38 -21.30 64.75
N TRP A 28 12.02 -20.55 63.87
CA TRP A 28 12.54 -21.10 62.63
C TRP A 28 13.85 -21.78 62.98
N GLY A 29 13.66 -23.05 63.36
CA GLY A 29 14.70 -24.07 63.26
C GLY A 29 15.37 -23.97 61.89
N GLY A 30 16.69 -24.09 61.91
CA GLY A 30 17.55 -23.64 60.84
C GLY A 30 17.21 -24.20 59.46
N THR A 31 17.43 -23.38 58.46
CA THR A 31 18.09 -23.80 57.22
C THR A 31 18.55 -22.54 56.50
N ARG A 32 19.85 -22.52 56.17
CA ARG A 32 20.60 -21.61 55.29
C ARG A 32 19.79 -20.47 54.68
N VAL A 33 20.10 -19.23 55.06
CA VAL A 33 19.72 -18.01 54.31
C VAL A 33 20.37 -18.06 52.92
N ARG A 34 19.81 -18.84 52.00
CA ARG A 34 20.20 -18.83 50.59
C ARG A 34 19.47 -17.67 49.92
N ARG A 35 20.10 -16.49 50.03
CA ARG A 35 20.07 -15.36 49.08
C ARG A 35 18.83 -15.34 48.14
N PRO A 36 17.65 -14.93 48.62
CA PRO A 36 16.40 -14.94 47.83
C PRO A 36 16.46 -14.07 46.56
N TRP A 37 17.34 -13.07 46.56
CA TRP A 37 17.59 -12.22 45.39
C TRP A 37 18.17 -12.99 44.19
N VAL A 38 18.95 -14.05 44.44
CA VAL A 38 19.54 -14.87 43.36
C VAL A 38 18.47 -15.66 42.61
N TRP A 39 17.42 -16.08 43.32
CA TRP A 39 16.25 -16.72 42.70
C TRP A 39 15.39 -15.73 41.91
N GLY A 40 15.21 -14.50 42.42
CA GLY A 40 14.51 -13.43 41.69
C GLY A 40 15.23 -13.03 40.40
N ALA A 41 16.55 -12.82 40.45
CA ALA A 41 17.36 -12.51 39.28
C ALA A 41 17.38 -13.66 38.26
N GLY A 42 17.44 -14.92 38.74
CA GLY A 42 17.32 -16.10 37.90
C GLY A 42 15.97 -16.16 37.16
N GLY A 43 14.87 -15.85 37.84
CA GLY A 43 13.54 -15.79 37.22
C GLY A 43 13.44 -14.75 36.11
N VAL A 44 13.97 -13.54 36.33
CA VAL A 44 13.98 -12.47 35.31
C VAL A 44 14.81 -12.87 34.08
N LEU A 45 15.98 -13.50 34.29
CA LEU A 45 16.82 -13.96 33.19
C LEU A 45 16.15 -15.06 32.37
N VAL A 46 15.51 -16.04 33.03
CA VAL A 46 14.78 -17.11 32.35
C VAL A 46 13.57 -16.56 31.60
N ALA A 47 12.80 -15.67 32.21
CA ALA A 47 11.67 -15.01 31.55
C ALA A 47 12.12 -14.21 30.32
N SER A 48 13.22 -13.46 30.44
CA SER A 48 13.80 -12.68 29.33
C SER A 48 14.30 -13.59 28.20
N ALA A 49 14.95 -14.71 28.55
CA ALA A 49 15.43 -15.68 27.57
C ALA A 49 14.27 -16.39 26.85
N LEU A 50 13.20 -16.74 27.57
CA LEU A 50 12.00 -17.33 26.98
C LEU A 50 11.25 -16.34 26.09
N TRP A 51 11.12 -15.08 26.49
CA TRP A 51 10.53 -14.03 25.65
C TRP A 51 11.36 -13.77 24.40
N ALA A 52 12.69 -13.63 24.54
CA ALA A 52 13.57 -13.43 23.40
C ALA A 52 13.57 -14.63 22.45
N GLY A 53 13.57 -15.85 22.99
CA GLY A 53 13.44 -17.09 22.22
C GLY A 53 12.09 -17.19 21.50
N GLY A 54 11.00 -16.86 22.20
CA GLY A 54 9.64 -16.82 21.64
C GLY A 54 9.52 -15.82 20.49
N LEU A 55 10.01 -14.59 20.66
CA LEU A 55 10.02 -13.57 19.61
C LEU A 55 10.86 -13.99 18.40
N ARG A 56 11.99 -14.68 18.62
CA ARG A 56 12.84 -15.21 17.54
C ARG A 56 12.12 -16.30 16.76
N VAL A 57 11.49 -17.25 17.43
CA VAL A 57 10.73 -18.32 16.78
C VAL A 57 9.53 -17.74 16.03
N TRP A 58 8.82 -16.79 16.65
CA TRP A 58 7.69 -16.10 16.02
C TRP A 58 8.13 -15.33 14.78
N ALA A 59 9.25 -14.60 14.83
CA ALA A 59 9.81 -13.89 13.69
C ALA A 59 10.24 -14.83 12.55
N VAL A 60 10.83 -15.99 12.86
CA VAL A 60 11.19 -17.00 11.84
C VAL A 60 9.95 -17.68 11.24
N GLN A 61 8.89 -17.87 12.02
CA GLN A 61 7.63 -18.42 11.51
C GLN A 61 6.85 -17.41 10.67
N HIS A 62 6.97 -16.11 10.98
CA HIS A 62 6.36 -15.01 10.24
C HIS A 62 7.31 -14.37 9.24
N ASP A 63 8.48 -14.99 8.97
CA ASP A 63 9.41 -14.51 7.94
C ASP A 63 8.78 -14.63 6.55
N GLY A 64 7.65 -15.36 6.41
CA GLY A 64 6.44 -14.95 5.69
C GLY A 64 6.57 -14.34 4.29
N ARG A 65 7.69 -14.60 3.59
CA ARG A 65 7.98 -13.95 2.32
C ARG A 65 6.88 -14.33 1.34
N PRO A 66 6.20 -13.35 0.75
CA PRO A 66 5.18 -13.64 -0.22
C PRO A 66 5.83 -14.28 -1.45
N ASP A 67 5.09 -15.20 -2.10
CA ASP A 67 5.56 -15.83 -3.33
C ASP A 67 5.55 -14.80 -4.46
N LEU A 68 6.70 -14.60 -5.11
CA LEU A 68 6.80 -13.71 -6.26
C LEU A 68 6.35 -14.38 -7.56
N HIS A 69 5.91 -15.64 -7.56
CA HIS A 69 5.49 -16.38 -8.75
C HIS A 69 6.53 -16.38 -9.90
N GLY A 70 7.81 -16.24 -9.55
CA GLY A 70 8.91 -16.14 -10.52
C GLY A 70 9.04 -14.79 -11.23
N TYR A 71 8.32 -13.76 -10.80
CA TYR A 71 8.48 -12.40 -11.30
C TYR A 71 9.85 -11.84 -10.94
N VAL A 72 10.48 -11.20 -11.92
CA VAL A 72 11.71 -10.44 -11.80
C VAL A 72 11.58 -9.16 -12.59
N LEU A 73 12.18 -8.07 -12.12
CA LEU A 73 12.25 -6.84 -12.90
C LEU A 73 13.28 -7.03 -14.02
N GLY A 74 12.77 -7.31 -15.22
CA GLY A 74 13.56 -7.55 -16.43
C GLY A 74 13.59 -6.33 -17.34
N ASP A 75 13.22 -6.54 -18.60
CA ASP A 75 13.13 -5.49 -19.60
C ASP A 75 12.02 -4.46 -19.25
N SER A 76 12.09 -3.30 -19.90
CA SER A 76 11.11 -2.21 -19.72
C SER A 76 9.67 -2.70 -19.91
N PRO A 77 8.78 -2.51 -18.92
CA PRO A 77 7.38 -2.91 -19.05
C PRO A 77 6.58 -1.99 -19.99
N CYS A 78 7.14 -0.84 -20.36
CA CYS A 78 6.59 0.06 -21.40
C CYS A 78 7.17 -0.21 -22.80
N ALA A 79 7.82 -1.36 -23.02
CA ALA A 79 8.22 -1.73 -24.37
C ALA A 79 7.00 -1.74 -25.31
N GLY A 80 7.15 -1.29 -26.55
CA GLY A 80 6.02 -1.15 -27.48
C GLY A 80 5.24 -2.46 -27.71
N SER A 81 5.90 -3.62 -27.56
CA SER A 81 5.27 -4.93 -27.68
C SER A 81 4.35 -5.29 -26.50
N THR A 82 4.71 -4.94 -25.27
CA THR A 82 3.91 -5.27 -24.07
C THR A 82 2.60 -4.49 -24.06
N LEU A 83 2.65 -3.20 -24.42
CA LEU A 83 1.50 -2.31 -24.48
C LEU A 83 0.75 -2.33 -25.83
N SER A 84 1.12 -3.24 -26.74
CA SER A 84 0.54 -3.32 -28.08
C SER A 84 -0.98 -3.51 -28.14
N PRO A 85 -1.65 -4.28 -27.25
CA PRO A 85 -3.12 -4.37 -27.27
C PRO A 85 -3.77 -3.02 -27.03
N LEU A 86 -3.22 -2.24 -26.09
CA LEU A 86 -3.72 -0.94 -25.72
C LEU A 86 -3.44 0.12 -26.80
N THR A 87 -2.21 0.21 -27.30
CA THR A 87 -1.86 1.17 -28.36
C THR A 87 -2.60 0.87 -29.66
N SER A 88 -2.87 -0.41 -29.96
CA SER A 88 -3.68 -0.81 -31.12
C SER A 88 -5.14 -0.43 -30.95
N ALA A 89 -5.72 -0.66 -29.76
CA ALA A 89 -7.10 -0.26 -29.45
C ALA A 89 -7.29 1.26 -29.48
N LEU A 90 -6.26 2.02 -29.10
CA LEU A 90 -6.23 3.48 -29.23
C LEU A 90 -6.12 3.95 -30.68
N HIS A 91 -5.74 3.08 -31.62
CA HIS A 91 -5.28 3.47 -32.96
C HIS A 91 -4.14 4.49 -32.90
N ALA A 92 -3.19 4.26 -31.98
CA ALA A 92 -2.04 5.14 -31.80
C ALA A 92 -1.21 5.22 -33.09
N THR A 93 -1.00 6.44 -33.58
CA THR A 93 -0.18 6.71 -34.77
C THR A 93 1.26 7.06 -34.41
N ASP A 94 1.46 7.56 -33.19
CA ASP A 94 2.78 7.87 -32.64
C ASP A 94 2.83 7.41 -31.19
N THR A 95 3.96 6.84 -30.79
CA THR A 95 4.22 6.39 -29.42
C THR A 95 5.63 6.77 -29.02
N ALA A 96 5.77 7.50 -27.93
CA ALA A 96 7.06 7.96 -27.43
C ALA A 96 7.17 7.72 -25.93
N SER A 97 8.31 7.19 -25.49
CA SER A 97 8.63 7.05 -24.06
C SER A 97 8.82 8.44 -23.45
N VAL A 98 7.92 8.82 -22.54
CA VAL A 98 8.03 10.09 -21.78
C VAL A 98 9.02 9.92 -20.63
N SER A 99 8.87 8.81 -19.90
CA SER A 99 9.75 8.43 -18.82
C SER A 99 10.23 7.00 -19.08
N PRO A 100 11.52 6.80 -19.40
CA PRO A 100 12.05 5.45 -19.62
C PRO A 100 11.93 4.62 -18.34
N ALA A 101 12.02 3.30 -18.49
CA ALA A 101 11.94 2.41 -17.34
C ALA A 101 13.05 2.70 -16.32
N ALA A 102 12.61 3.09 -15.11
CA ALA A 102 13.46 3.33 -13.97
C ALA A 102 13.19 2.24 -12.93
N ALA A 103 14.20 1.40 -12.70
CA ALA A 103 14.14 0.33 -11.70
C ALA A 103 14.90 0.71 -10.43
N ARG A 104 14.34 0.36 -9.27
CA ARG A 104 14.95 0.46 -7.96
C ARG A 104 14.87 -0.89 -7.28
N LEU A 105 16.03 -1.50 -7.05
CA LEU A 105 16.12 -2.77 -6.33
C LEU A 105 16.36 -2.51 -4.84
N GLY A 106 15.35 -2.76 -4.02
CA GLY A 106 15.37 -2.51 -2.58
C GLY A 106 15.60 -3.78 -1.76
N SER A 107 15.76 -3.64 -0.45
CA SER A 107 15.87 -4.80 0.46
C SER A 107 14.52 -5.46 0.75
N ALA A 108 13.44 -4.69 0.68
CA ALA A 108 12.07 -5.13 0.96
C ALA A 108 11.18 -5.16 -0.29
N ILE A 109 11.33 -4.18 -1.19
CA ILE A 109 10.53 -4.04 -2.40
C ILE A 109 11.48 -3.74 -3.56
N ASP A 110 11.30 -4.44 -4.68
CA ASP A 110 11.85 -4.04 -5.96
C ASP A 110 10.77 -3.34 -6.77
N GLN A 111 11.08 -2.19 -7.35
CA GLN A 111 10.10 -1.36 -8.06
C GLN A 111 10.61 -0.98 -9.46
N ILE A 112 9.74 -0.99 -10.46
CA ILE A 112 10.00 -0.40 -11.77
C ILE A 112 8.84 0.49 -12.18
N ARG A 113 9.15 1.64 -12.78
CA ARG A 113 8.15 2.59 -13.28
C ARG A 113 8.54 3.09 -14.65
N CYS A 114 7.55 3.32 -15.51
CA CYS A 114 7.74 3.97 -16.80
C CYS A 114 6.45 4.66 -17.27
N THR A 115 6.61 5.58 -18.21
CA THR A 115 5.50 6.31 -18.82
C THR A 115 5.67 6.33 -20.33
N LEU A 116 4.68 5.81 -21.05
CA LEU A 116 4.57 5.90 -22.49
C LEU A 116 3.53 6.95 -22.84
N SER A 117 3.82 7.82 -23.81
CA SER A 117 2.80 8.65 -24.46
C SER A 117 2.40 8.08 -25.79
N ALA A 118 1.13 8.20 -26.13
CA ALA A 118 0.58 7.81 -27.41
C ALA A 118 -0.27 8.97 -27.97
N ALA A 119 -0.15 9.23 -29.27
CA ALA A 119 -1.05 10.12 -29.99
C ALA A 119 -2.01 9.29 -30.84
N ALA A 120 -3.31 9.57 -30.75
CA ALA A 120 -4.35 8.83 -31.43
C ALA A 120 -5.44 9.77 -31.99
N PRO A 121 -6.14 9.40 -33.07
CA PRO A 121 -7.28 10.15 -33.57
C PRO A 121 -8.36 10.31 -32.50
N ASP A 122 -8.89 11.53 -32.33
CA ASP A 122 -9.87 11.83 -31.27
C ASP A 122 -11.33 11.54 -31.67
N GLY A 123 -11.56 11.16 -32.93
CA GLY A 123 -12.88 10.93 -33.53
C GLY A 123 -13.56 12.20 -34.07
N GLY A 124 -13.02 13.38 -33.80
CA GLY A 124 -13.50 14.69 -34.25
C GLY A 124 -12.64 15.33 -35.35
N GLY A 125 -11.65 14.60 -35.88
CA GLY A 125 -10.70 15.09 -36.88
C GLY A 125 -9.43 15.72 -36.27
N GLY A 126 -9.29 15.67 -34.95
CA GLY A 126 -8.09 16.07 -34.21
C GLY A 126 -7.29 14.87 -33.69
N MET A 127 -6.26 15.17 -32.91
CA MET A 127 -5.43 14.19 -32.22
C MET A 127 -5.59 14.35 -30.71
N ALA A 128 -5.83 13.25 -30.02
CA ALA A 128 -5.79 13.14 -28.58
C ALA A 128 -4.43 12.59 -28.13
N ARG A 129 -3.95 13.06 -26.98
CA ARG A 129 -2.75 12.52 -26.33
C ARG A 129 -3.20 11.60 -25.20
N PHE A 130 -2.56 10.45 -25.09
CA PHE A 130 -2.74 9.51 -23.99
C PHE A 130 -1.40 9.30 -23.31
N GLU A 131 -1.42 9.12 -21.99
CA GLU A 131 -0.28 8.67 -21.22
C GLU A 131 -0.64 7.36 -20.51
N ILE A 132 0.27 6.41 -20.63
CA ILE A 132 0.17 5.07 -20.05
C ILE A 132 1.28 4.97 -19.01
N PHE A 133 0.89 4.92 -17.75
CA PHE A 133 1.78 4.74 -16.61
C PHE A 133 1.81 3.28 -16.23
N VAL A 134 3.00 2.71 -16.09
CA VAL A 134 3.17 1.33 -15.62
C VAL A 134 4.02 1.38 -14.36
N THR A 135 3.53 0.78 -13.29
CA THR A 135 4.27 0.54 -12.05
C THR A 135 4.20 -0.94 -11.70
N ILE A 136 5.34 -1.51 -11.29
CA ILE A 136 5.38 -2.88 -10.78
C ILE A 136 6.18 -2.86 -9.50
N ASP A 137 5.55 -3.37 -8.44
CA ASP A 137 6.11 -3.49 -7.10
C ASP A 137 6.19 -4.95 -6.71
N LEU A 138 7.41 -5.47 -6.55
CA LEU A 138 7.69 -6.83 -6.10
C LEU A 138 8.07 -6.79 -4.62
N HIS A 139 7.13 -7.12 -3.75
CA HIS A 139 7.31 -7.17 -2.32
C HIS A 139 8.00 -8.48 -1.92
N LYS A 140 9.24 -8.39 -1.44
CA LYS A 140 10.09 -9.54 -1.08
C LYS A 140 10.01 -9.94 0.38
N ARG A 141 9.41 -9.09 1.22
CA ARG A 141 9.40 -9.23 2.69
C ARG A 141 8.01 -9.18 3.31
N THR A 142 7.11 -8.38 2.77
CA THR A 142 5.78 -8.16 3.35
C THR A 142 4.72 -8.50 2.30
N ASP A 143 3.70 -9.25 2.67
CA ASP A 143 2.56 -9.52 1.78
C ASP A 143 1.77 -8.22 1.51
N PRO A 144 1.64 -7.78 0.24
CA PRO A 144 0.96 -6.54 -0.10
C PRO A 144 -0.57 -6.64 -0.07
N ARG A 145 -1.16 -7.82 0.13
CA ARG A 145 -2.62 -8.02 0.02
C ARG A 145 -3.46 -7.07 0.87
N ALA A 146 -3.10 -6.90 2.15
CA ALA A 146 -3.85 -6.03 3.05
C ALA A 146 -3.81 -4.56 2.59
N GLU A 147 -2.68 -4.10 2.06
CA GLU A 147 -2.54 -2.74 1.51
C GLU A 147 -3.30 -2.61 0.18
N PHE A 148 -3.31 -3.66 -0.65
CA PHE A 148 -4.03 -3.70 -1.91
C PHE A 148 -5.55 -3.58 -1.69
N GLU A 149 -6.10 -4.36 -0.77
CA GLU A 149 -7.53 -4.35 -0.42
C GLU A 149 -7.97 -2.99 0.14
N ASP A 150 -7.17 -2.38 1.02
CA ASP A 150 -7.44 -1.05 1.59
C ASP A 150 -7.45 0.05 0.51
N GLN A 151 -6.59 -0.08 -0.51
CA GLN A 151 -6.48 0.88 -1.60
C GLN A 151 -7.47 0.66 -2.76
N ALA A 152 -8.33 -0.37 -2.70
CA ALA A 152 -9.19 -0.75 -3.83
C ALA A 152 -10.27 0.30 -4.18
N GLN A 153 -10.53 1.29 -3.32
CA GLN A 153 -11.56 2.33 -3.51
C GLN A 153 -11.03 3.77 -3.49
N VAL A 154 -9.70 3.95 -3.42
CA VAL A 154 -9.06 5.26 -3.34
C VAL A 154 -8.00 5.43 -4.42
N ASP A 155 -7.86 6.65 -4.92
CA ASP A 155 -6.75 7.04 -5.78
C ASP A 155 -5.46 7.07 -4.94
N GLY A 156 -4.44 6.32 -5.36
CA GLY A 156 -3.17 6.24 -4.63
C GLY A 156 -2.35 7.54 -4.65
N SER A 157 -2.67 8.49 -5.53
CA SER A 157 -1.92 9.73 -5.71
C SER A 157 -2.40 10.87 -4.81
N ASP A 158 -3.71 10.98 -4.57
CA ASP A 158 -4.32 12.06 -3.80
C ASP A 158 -5.26 11.60 -2.66
N LEU A 159 -5.43 10.27 -2.51
CA LEU A 159 -6.24 9.61 -1.49
C LEU A 159 -7.75 9.94 -1.59
N THR A 160 -8.21 10.41 -2.74
CA THR A 160 -9.63 10.67 -2.96
C THR A 160 -10.38 9.39 -3.35
N PRO A 161 -11.68 9.28 -3.03
CA PRO A 161 -12.48 8.13 -3.47
C PRO A 161 -12.59 8.07 -5.01
N VAL A 162 -12.40 6.89 -5.58
CA VAL A 162 -12.55 6.66 -7.02
C VAL A 162 -14.02 6.80 -7.46
N LYS A 163 -14.27 7.10 -8.73
CA LYS A 163 -15.65 7.22 -9.26
C LYS A 163 -16.38 5.88 -9.26
N SER A 164 -15.66 4.81 -9.58
CA SER A 164 -16.14 3.44 -9.53
C SER A 164 -14.97 2.48 -9.50
N ALA A 165 -15.14 1.36 -8.81
CA ALA A 165 -14.20 0.24 -8.84
C ALA A 165 -14.95 -1.04 -9.24
N ARG A 166 -14.32 -1.88 -10.05
CA ARG A 166 -14.86 -3.16 -10.49
C ARG A 166 -13.79 -4.24 -10.37
N ALA A 167 -14.17 -5.39 -9.82
CA ALA A 167 -13.31 -6.57 -9.85
C ALA A 167 -13.17 -7.09 -11.29
N VAL A 168 -11.93 -7.36 -11.70
CA VAL A 168 -11.59 -7.97 -12.98
C VAL A 168 -11.20 -9.42 -12.73
N THR A 169 -11.77 -10.35 -13.49
CA THR A 169 -11.49 -11.78 -13.34
C THR A 169 -10.43 -12.25 -14.34
N GLY A 170 -9.66 -13.28 -13.99
CA GLY A 170 -8.68 -13.89 -14.91
C GLY A 170 -7.34 -13.14 -15.02
N LEU A 171 -7.03 -12.27 -14.05
CA LEU A 171 -5.73 -11.62 -13.85
C LEU A 171 -5.30 -11.76 -12.40
N GLY A 172 -4.12 -12.35 -12.17
CA GLY A 172 -3.56 -12.51 -10.82
C GLY A 172 -4.47 -13.28 -9.85
N ASP A 173 -4.25 -13.02 -8.56
CA ASP A 173 -5.12 -13.46 -7.46
C ASP A 173 -6.32 -12.52 -7.32
N GLU A 174 -6.09 -11.21 -7.46
CA GLU A 174 -7.10 -10.17 -7.41
C GLU A 174 -6.75 -9.05 -8.39
N ALA A 175 -7.76 -8.51 -9.07
CA ALA A 175 -7.60 -7.38 -9.95
C ALA A 175 -8.77 -6.42 -9.83
N VAL A 176 -8.49 -5.12 -9.82
CA VAL A 176 -9.49 -4.06 -9.68
C VAL A 176 -9.23 -3.00 -10.75
N ALA A 177 -10.25 -2.74 -11.57
CA ALA A 177 -10.29 -1.59 -12.46
C ALA A 177 -10.98 -0.43 -11.75
N GLN A 178 -10.31 0.70 -11.67
CA GLN A 178 -10.72 1.91 -10.97
C GLN A 178 -10.86 3.06 -11.96
N MET A 179 -12.03 3.68 -11.99
CA MET A 179 -12.26 4.89 -12.76
C MET A 179 -11.92 6.08 -11.85
N LEU A 180 -10.76 6.70 -12.04
CA LEU A 180 -10.31 7.87 -11.28
C LEU A 180 -11.06 9.12 -11.75
N SER A 181 -11.18 9.26 -13.06
CA SER A 181 -11.99 10.31 -13.71
C SER A 181 -12.51 9.82 -15.06
N ARG A 182 -13.28 10.65 -15.77
CA ARG A 182 -13.72 10.38 -17.15
C ARG A 182 -12.54 10.14 -18.11
N GLN A 183 -11.38 10.71 -17.78
CA GLN A 183 -10.18 10.70 -18.59
C GLN A 183 -9.08 9.80 -18.01
N SER A 184 -9.29 9.18 -16.84
CA SER A 184 -8.26 8.38 -16.18
C SER A 184 -8.84 7.10 -15.60
N GLU A 185 -8.31 5.97 -16.05
CA GLU A 185 -8.64 4.63 -15.58
C GLU A 185 -7.36 3.93 -15.13
N GLU A 186 -7.43 3.26 -13.98
CA GLU A 186 -6.33 2.51 -13.38
C GLU A 186 -6.72 1.05 -13.20
N LEU A 187 -5.87 0.13 -13.65
CA LEU A 187 -5.99 -1.30 -13.41
C LEU A 187 -4.88 -1.74 -12.46
N LYS A 188 -5.27 -2.22 -11.27
CA LYS A 188 -4.37 -2.80 -10.28
C LYS A 188 -4.54 -4.31 -10.24
N VAL A 189 -3.44 -5.07 -10.22
CA VAL A 189 -3.43 -6.52 -10.13
C VAL A 189 -2.48 -6.97 -9.02
N LEU A 190 -2.98 -7.79 -8.11
CA LEU A 190 -2.24 -8.50 -7.09
C LEU A 190 -2.02 -9.95 -7.55
N HIS A 191 -0.77 -10.44 -7.48
CA HIS A 191 -0.47 -11.86 -7.68
C HIS A 191 0.70 -12.25 -6.77
N GLY A 192 0.38 -12.95 -5.68
CA GLY A 192 1.31 -13.23 -4.59
C GLY A 192 1.93 -11.94 -4.02
N GLY A 193 3.25 -11.82 -4.08
CA GLY A 193 3.99 -10.64 -3.64
C GLY A 193 4.16 -9.54 -4.69
N ALA A 194 3.55 -9.67 -5.86
CA ALA A 194 3.65 -8.68 -6.94
C ALA A 194 2.37 -7.85 -7.07
N VAL A 195 2.54 -6.53 -7.15
CA VAL A 195 1.48 -5.58 -7.47
C VAL A 195 1.82 -4.90 -8.80
N PHE A 196 0.94 -5.03 -9.77
CA PHE A 196 1.04 -4.38 -11.07
C PHE A 196 -0.02 -3.28 -11.16
N THR A 197 0.38 -2.09 -11.57
CA THR A 197 -0.52 -0.95 -11.79
C THR A 197 -0.33 -0.42 -13.19
N LEU A 198 -1.43 -0.31 -13.93
CA LEU A 198 -1.48 0.25 -15.28
C LEU A 198 -2.52 1.36 -15.31
N THR A 199 -2.09 2.60 -15.52
CA THR A 199 -2.98 3.77 -15.55
C THR A 199 -2.99 4.35 -16.95
N LEU A 200 -4.18 4.55 -17.52
CA LEU A 200 -4.40 5.23 -18.80
C LEU A 200 -5.04 6.58 -18.55
N THR A 201 -4.34 7.65 -18.92
CA THR A 201 -4.85 9.02 -18.85
C THR A 201 -4.97 9.60 -20.24
N GLY A 202 -6.17 10.07 -20.61
CA GLY A 202 -6.44 10.81 -21.83
C GLY A 202 -6.38 12.32 -21.60
N TYR A 203 -5.66 13.03 -22.46
CA TYR A 203 -5.61 14.49 -22.49
C TYR A 203 -6.33 14.95 -23.76
N SER A 204 -7.49 15.61 -23.60
CA SER A 204 -8.10 16.37 -24.68
C SER A 204 -7.39 17.72 -24.79
N ASN A 205 -6.96 18.07 -26.01
CA ASN A 205 -6.59 19.45 -26.32
C ASN A 205 -7.89 20.24 -26.53
N ASP A 206 -8.62 20.53 -25.45
CA ASP A 206 -9.76 21.43 -25.50
C ASP A 206 -9.25 22.88 -25.66
N TYR A 207 -8.71 23.21 -26.84
CA TYR A 207 -8.65 24.60 -27.28
C TYR A 207 -10.07 25.02 -27.68
N VAL A 208 -10.90 25.29 -26.68
CA VAL A 208 -12.19 25.94 -26.91
C VAL A 208 -11.88 27.39 -27.26
N SER A 209 -12.04 27.79 -28.52
CA SER A 209 -12.11 29.22 -28.81
C SER A 209 -13.37 29.78 -28.13
N GLU A 210 -13.25 30.94 -27.49
CA GLU A 210 -14.35 31.53 -26.69
C GLU A 210 -15.65 31.74 -27.50
N ASP A 211 -15.58 31.72 -28.84
CA ASP A 211 -16.73 31.80 -29.75
C ASP A 211 -17.68 30.57 -29.68
N THR A 212 -17.27 29.47 -29.04
CA THR A 212 -18.05 28.21 -29.01
C THR A 212 -18.69 27.93 -27.64
N LEU A 213 -18.67 28.88 -26.71
CA LEU A 213 -19.32 28.76 -25.39
C LEU A 213 -20.86 28.74 -25.46
N GLY A 214 -21.44 29.08 -26.62
CA GLY A 214 -22.89 29.03 -26.85
C GLY A 214 -23.45 27.66 -27.28
N ALA A 215 -22.61 26.68 -27.60
CA ALA A 215 -23.05 25.36 -28.12
C ALA A 215 -23.02 24.23 -27.05
N LEU A 216 -22.95 24.60 -25.77
CA LEU A 216 -22.96 23.67 -24.65
C LEU A 216 -24.35 23.04 -24.46
N HIS A 217 -24.63 21.94 -25.17
CA HIS A 217 -25.44 20.80 -24.73
C HIS A 217 -25.12 19.61 -25.65
N GLY A 218 -23.95 18.98 -25.45
CA GLY A 218 -23.57 17.74 -26.17
C GLY A 218 -22.40 17.88 -27.15
N GLY A 219 -21.31 18.52 -26.73
CA GLY A 219 -20.06 18.48 -27.49
C GLY A 219 -19.61 17.03 -27.79
N PRO A 220 -18.93 16.79 -28.92
CA PRO A 220 -18.52 15.45 -29.33
C PRO A 220 -17.73 14.76 -28.23
N ARG A 221 -18.07 13.51 -27.91
CA ARG A 221 -17.28 12.70 -26.97
C ARG A 221 -15.94 12.41 -27.61
N HIS A 222 -14.90 13.15 -27.23
CA HIS A 222 -13.54 12.87 -27.66
C HIS A 222 -13.05 11.56 -27.05
N ALA A 223 -12.23 10.83 -27.79
CA ALA A 223 -11.63 9.55 -27.34
C ALA A 223 -10.96 9.64 -25.95
N ALA A 224 -10.35 10.80 -25.64
CA ALA A 224 -9.71 11.07 -24.36
C ALA A 224 -10.69 11.21 -23.19
N SER A 225 -11.96 11.54 -23.45
CA SER A 225 -12.97 11.87 -22.43
C SER A 225 -13.78 10.68 -21.91
N ASP A 226 -13.50 9.47 -22.41
CA ASP A 226 -14.15 8.22 -22.02
C ASP A 226 -13.16 7.05 -22.12
N VAL A 227 -12.14 7.06 -21.26
CA VAL A 227 -11.08 6.04 -21.28
C VAL A 227 -11.58 4.65 -20.86
N GLY A 228 -12.68 4.57 -20.11
CA GLY A 228 -13.30 3.32 -19.63
C GLY A 228 -13.68 2.33 -20.73
N ARG A 229 -13.85 2.79 -21.97
CA ARG A 229 -14.08 1.92 -23.13
C ARG A 229 -12.88 1.04 -23.50
N PHE A 230 -11.69 1.38 -23.00
CA PHE A 230 -10.45 0.66 -23.26
C PHE A 230 -10.11 -0.38 -22.18
N GLU A 231 -10.97 -0.58 -21.17
CA GLU A 231 -10.82 -1.60 -20.12
C GLU A 231 -10.40 -2.98 -20.68
N PRO A 232 -11.00 -3.53 -21.76
CA PRO A 232 -10.55 -4.83 -22.29
C PRO A 232 -9.10 -4.80 -22.81
N ALA A 233 -8.70 -3.71 -23.45
CA ALA A 233 -7.35 -3.56 -23.98
C ALA A 233 -6.33 -3.30 -22.87
N LEU A 234 -6.74 -2.64 -21.78
CA LEU A 234 -5.94 -2.51 -20.54
C LEU A 234 -5.69 -3.87 -19.91
N VAL A 235 -6.72 -4.72 -19.84
CA VAL A 235 -6.61 -6.10 -19.33
C VAL A 235 -5.64 -6.94 -20.16
N ASP A 236 -5.74 -6.87 -21.48
CA ASP A 236 -4.83 -7.61 -22.38
C ASP A 236 -3.39 -7.07 -22.30
N ALA A 237 -3.20 -5.75 -22.24
CA ALA A 237 -1.89 -5.15 -22.05
C ALA A 237 -1.28 -5.54 -20.68
N MET A 238 -2.08 -5.56 -19.62
CA MET A 238 -1.65 -6.00 -18.29
C MET A 238 -1.18 -7.45 -18.30
N ARG A 239 -1.89 -8.34 -19.01
CA ARG A 239 -1.45 -9.75 -19.18
C ARG A 239 -0.07 -9.83 -19.83
N ASN A 240 0.16 -9.09 -20.89
CA ASN A 240 1.47 -9.04 -21.56
C ASN A 240 2.56 -8.49 -20.64
N VAL A 241 2.26 -7.44 -19.85
CA VAL A 241 3.19 -6.87 -18.87
C VAL A 241 3.55 -7.92 -17.82
N MET A 242 2.58 -8.63 -17.26
CA MET A 242 2.83 -9.69 -16.29
C MET A 242 3.71 -10.80 -16.90
N GLU A 243 3.36 -11.30 -18.09
CA GLU A 243 4.12 -12.35 -18.78
C GLU A 243 5.57 -11.94 -19.07
N ALA A 244 5.79 -10.69 -19.52
CA ALA A 244 7.13 -10.18 -19.84
C ALA A 244 8.07 -10.11 -18.64
N GLN A 245 7.53 -10.05 -17.42
CA GLN A 245 8.31 -9.99 -16.17
C GLN A 245 8.48 -11.36 -15.52
N GLN A 246 7.87 -12.41 -16.07
CA GLN A 246 8.13 -13.76 -15.58
C GLN A 246 9.52 -14.20 -16.04
N LYS A 247 10.30 -14.72 -15.10
CA LYS A 247 11.58 -15.34 -15.42
C LYS A 247 11.32 -16.61 -16.24
N HIS A 248 11.42 -16.51 -17.56
CA HIS A 248 11.49 -17.71 -18.41
C HIS A 248 12.73 -18.51 -18.00
N ARG A 249 12.51 -19.72 -17.46
CA ARG A 249 13.57 -20.73 -17.34
C ARG A 249 14.05 -21.06 -18.76
N ARG A 250 15.12 -20.41 -19.19
CA ARG A 250 15.94 -20.89 -20.31
C ARG A 250 16.80 -22.05 -19.84
#